data_AF-A0A920SSR6-F1
#
_entry.id   AF-A0A920SSR6-F1
#
_cell.length_a   1.000
_cell.length_b   1.000
_cell.length_c   1.000
_cell.angle_alpha   90.00
_cell.angle_beta   90.00
_cell.angle_gamma   90.00
#
_symmetry.space_group_name_H-M   'P 1'
#
loop_
_entity.id
_entity.type
_entity.pdbx_description
1 polymer ?
#
loop_
_entity_poly.entity_id
_entity_poly.type
_entity_poly.pdbx_seq_one_letter_code
_entity_poly.pdbx_strand_id
1 'polypeptide(L)'
;MCFDGPGMEWVGYWMSGEPPQMSAMGLSYMLMGSYDNSNTDPFAGPPENPADGIVTGPHVMIFPVDATSLAGMSTDHMTNEPYVMFQDTPFAHLMMPTANFDVPGS
;
A
#
# COMPACT_ATOMS: atom_id res chain seq x y z
N MET A 1 -4.06 5.36 10.84
CA MET A 1 -2.92 4.51 10.44
C MET A 1 -2.03 4.26 11.65
N CYS A 2 -1.65 3.01 11.90
CA CYS A 2 -0.69 2.64 12.94
C CYS A 2 0.41 1.77 12.32
N PHE A 3 1.66 1.91 12.75
CA PHE A 3 2.80 1.16 12.24
C PHE A 3 3.53 0.47 13.40
N ASP A 4 4.18 -0.64 13.10
CA ASP A 4 5.26 -1.16 13.93
C ASP A 4 6.59 -0.42 13.68
N GLY A 5 7.65 -0.84 14.37
CA GLY A 5 8.97 -0.22 14.25
C GLY A 5 9.50 -0.20 12.81
N PRO A 6 9.62 -1.36 12.13
CA PRO A 6 10.08 -1.39 10.74
C PRO A 6 9.11 -0.68 9.78
N GLY A 7 7.80 -0.75 10.01
CA GLY A 7 6.84 0.03 9.23
C GLY A 7 7.10 1.54 9.30
N MET A 8 7.48 2.06 10.47
CA MET A 8 7.91 3.46 10.61
C MET A 8 9.22 3.76 9.87
N GLU A 9 10.16 2.81 9.79
CA GLU A 9 11.39 2.97 8.98
C GLU A 9 11.04 3.10 7.49
N TRP A 10 10.14 2.25 6.99
CA TRP A 10 9.67 2.32 5.60
C TRP A 10 9.03 3.69 5.29
N VAL A 11 8.19 4.20 6.20
CA VAL A 11 7.58 5.54 6.06
C VAL A 11 8.65 6.64 6.03
N GLY A 12 9.70 6.52 6.85
CA GLY A 12 10.81 7.46 6.84
C GLY A 12 11.50 7.56 5.48
N TYR A 13 11.78 6.43 4.85
CA TYR A 13 12.35 6.36 3.49
C TYR A 13 11.40 6.91 2.43
N TRP A 14 10.11 6.58 2.52
CA TRP A 14 9.10 7.12 1.62
C TRP A 14 9.01 8.64 1.71
N MET A 15 9.01 9.20 2.92
CA MET A 15 8.98 10.65 3.13
C MET A 15 10.25 11.36 2.66
N SER A 16 11.42 10.71 2.70
CA SER A 16 12.67 11.27 2.16
C SER A 16 12.82 11.08 0.64
N GLY A 17 11.95 10.29 0.01
CA GLY A 17 12.07 9.93 -1.40
C GLY A 17 13.24 8.99 -1.68
N GLU A 18 13.74 8.29 -0.66
CA GLU A 18 14.85 7.35 -0.79
C GLU A 18 14.34 5.91 -0.85
N PRO A 19 14.99 5.01 -1.62
CA PRO A 19 14.64 3.59 -1.62
C PRO A 19 14.72 2.98 -0.20
N PRO A 20 13.67 2.26 0.27
CA PRO A 20 13.69 1.65 1.59
C PRO A 20 14.84 0.66 1.75
N GLN A 21 15.62 0.80 2.83
CA GLN A 21 16.67 -0.15 3.22
C GLN A 21 16.27 -0.84 4.52
N MET A 22 15.37 -1.81 4.38
CA MET A 22 14.73 -2.50 5.50
C MET A 22 15.59 -3.64 6.04
N SER A 23 15.67 -3.80 7.35
CA SER A 23 16.35 -4.95 8.00
C SER A 23 15.38 -6.02 8.50
N ALA A 24 14.10 -5.67 8.60
CA ALA A 24 13.00 -6.54 9.00
C ALA A 24 11.73 -6.16 8.23
N MET A 25 10.79 -7.11 8.14
CA MET A 25 9.47 -6.85 7.58
C MET A 25 8.70 -5.90 8.50
N GLY A 26 8.02 -4.91 7.92
CA GLY A 26 7.16 -3.98 8.63
C GLY A 26 5.68 -4.28 8.44
N LEU A 27 4.87 -3.81 9.39
CA LEU A 27 3.43 -3.97 9.41
C LEU A 27 2.74 -2.64 9.72
N SER A 28 1.61 -2.42 9.04
CA SER A 28 0.69 -1.34 9.36
C SER A 28 -0.75 -1.78 9.17
N TYR A 29 -1.70 -1.06 9.76
CA TYR A 29 -3.12 -1.30 9.53
C TYR A 29 -3.93 0.00 9.44
N MET A 30 -5.01 -0.10 8.67
CA MET A 30 -6.03 0.92 8.45
C MET A 30 -7.41 0.25 8.53
N LEU A 31 -7.89 -0.05 9.74
CA LEU A 31 -9.13 -0.83 9.93
C LEU A 31 -10.42 -0.07 9.59
N MET A 32 -10.34 1.25 9.38
CA MET A 32 -11.46 2.06 8.90
C MET A 32 -11.40 2.29 7.37
N GLY A 33 -10.46 1.64 6.68
CA GLY A 33 -10.11 1.93 5.30
C GLY A 33 -9.21 3.15 5.13
N SER A 34 -8.88 3.45 3.89
CA SER A 34 -8.08 4.61 3.47
C SER A 34 -8.62 5.20 2.17
N TYR A 35 -8.11 6.38 1.85
CA TYR A 35 -8.20 7.00 0.55
C TYR A 35 -6.77 7.15 0.03
N ASP A 36 -6.50 6.58 -1.15
CA ASP A 36 -5.18 6.51 -1.74
C ASP A 36 -5.18 7.25 -3.09
N ASN A 37 -4.15 8.06 -3.33
CA ASN A 37 -4.07 8.86 -4.55
C ASN A 37 -3.76 8.03 -5.79
N SER A 38 -3.06 6.91 -5.61
CA SER A 38 -2.62 6.03 -6.69
C SER A 38 -2.30 4.64 -6.13
N ASN A 39 -2.50 3.61 -6.95
CA ASN A 39 -2.02 2.25 -6.67
C ASN A 39 -0.63 1.99 -7.26
N THR A 40 -0.15 2.85 -8.16
CA THR A 40 1.06 2.58 -8.97
C THR A 40 2.19 3.58 -8.71
N ASP A 41 1.87 4.83 -8.36
CA ASP A 41 2.85 5.89 -8.14
C ASP A 41 2.91 6.28 -6.65
N PRO A 42 4.01 5.98 -5.94
CA PRO A 42 4.18 6.30 -4.52
C PRO A 42 4.25 7.79 -4.22
N PHE A 43 4.46 8.64 -5.24
CA PHE A 43 4.59 10.10 -5.07
C PHE A 43 3.46 10.87 -5.78
N ALA A 44 2.38 10.17 -6.16
CA ALA A 44 1.22 10.78 -6.76
C ALA A 44 0.64 11.88 -5.87
N GLY A 45 0.52 13.07 -6.45
CA GLY A 45 -0.31 14.14 -5.87
C GLY A 45 -1.79 13.73 -5.83
N PRO A 46 -2.62 14.47 -5.09
CA PRO A 46 -4.05 14.23 -5.09
C PRO A 46 -4.62 14.39 -6.52
N PRO A 47 -5.57 13.54 -6.93
CA PRO A 47 -6.21 13.66 -8.24
C PRO A 47 -6.97 15.00 -8.35
N GLU A 48 -7.09 15.52 -9.58
CA GLU A 48 -7.81 16.78 -9.83
C GLU A 48 -9.28 16.68 -9.41
N ASN A 49 -9.89 15.51 -9.60
CA ASN A 49 -11.21 15.17 -9.10
C ASN A 49 -11.11 14.12 -7.98
N PRO A 50 -11.61 14.41 -6.76
CA PRO A 50 -11.57 13.45 -5.64
C PRO A 50 -12.27 12.11 -5.90
N ALA A 51 -13.21 12.06 -6.86
CA ALA A 51 -13.88 10.83 -7.24
C ALA A 51 -12.97 9.84 -7.99
N ASP A 52 -11.83 10.30 -8.49
CA ASP A 52 -10.86 9.49 -9.25
C ASP A 52 -9.80 8.84 -8.33
N GLY A 53 -9.83 9.16 -7.03
CA GLY A 53 -8.98 8.49 -6.05
C GLY A 53 -9.47 7.08 -5.72
N ILE A 54 -8.61 6.31 -5.07
CA ILE A 54 -8.88 4.93 -4.70
C ILE A 54 -9.39 4.89 -3.28
N VAL A 55 -10.56 4.26 -3.09
CA VAL A 55 -11.10 3.99 -1.76
C VAL A 55 -10.78 2.56 -1.41
N THR A 56 -9.93 2.37 -0.41
CA THR A 56 -9.51 1.05 0.05
C THR A 56 -10.24 0.70 1.34
N GLY A 57 -10.84 -0.49 1.39
CA GLY A 57 -11.50 -1.02 2.59
C GLY A 57 -10.54 -1.32 3.74
N PRO A 58 -11.02 -1.84 4.88
CA PRO A 58 -10.18 -2.21 6.02
C PRO A 58 -9.06 -3.18 5.65
N HIS A 59 -7.79 -2.81 5.86
CA HIS A 59 -6.65 -3.62 5.43
C HIS A 59 -5.44 -3.54 6.38
N VAL A 60 -4.54 -4.51 6.21
CA VAL A 60 -3.18 -4.54 6.73
C VAL A 60 -2.21 -4.31 5.58
N MET A 61 -1.19 -3.49 5.80
CA MET A 61 -0.05 -3.31 4.90
C MET A 61 1.13 -4.12 5.43
N ILE A 62 1.82 -4.83 4.53
CA ILE A 62 3.04 -5.58 4.83
C ILE A 62 4.17 -5.02 3.96
N PHE A 63 5.17 -4.45 4.61
CA PHE A 63 6.35 -3.87 3.98
C PHE A 63 7.46 -4.93 3.96
N PRO A 64 7.80 -5.51 2.80
CA PRO A 64 8.81 -6.56 2.72
C PRO A 64 10.21 -5.98 2.95
N VAL A 65 11.16 -6.85 3.33
CA VAL A 65 12.59 -6.51 3.34
C VAL A 65 13.09 -6.23 1.92
N ASP A 66 12.61 -7.02 0.95
CA ASP A 66 12.92 -6.89 -0.47
C ASP A 66 11.62 -6.78 -1.27
N ALA A 67 11.38 -5.60 -1.85
CA ALA A 67 10.22 -5.31 -2.68
C ALA A 67 10.06 -6.28 -3.87
N THR A 68 11.16 -6.82 -4.40
CA THR A 68 11.12 -7.74 -5.55
C THR A 68 10.51 -9.10 -5.19
N SER A 69 10.41 -9.43 -3.90
CA SER A 69 9.73 -10.65 -3.42
C SER A 69 8.24 -10.69 -3.75
N LEU A 70 7.64 -9.54 -4.11
CA LEU A 70 6.24 -9.40 -4.50
C LEU A 70 6.00 -9.54 -6.02
N ALA A 71 7.05 -9.81 -6.81
CA ALA A 71 6.95 -9.91 -8.26
C ALA A 71 5.96 -11.02 -8.69
N GLY A 72 5.10 -10.71 -9.65
CA GLY A 72 4.11 -11.64 -10.20
C GLY A 72 2.83 -11.81 -9.36
N MET A 73 2.72 -11.15 -8.20
CA MET A 73 1.46 -11.03 -7.47
C MET A 73 0.51 -10.05 -8.16
N SER A 74 -0.80 -10.20 -7.92
CA SER A 74 -1.84 -9.32 -8.45
C SER A 74 -1.66 -7.87 -7.99
N THR A 75 -2.03 -6.92 -8.84
CA THR A 75 -2.17 -5.49 -8.50
C THR A 75 -3.64 -5.04 -8.53
N ASP A 76 -4.56 -5.98 -8.75
CA ASP A 76 -5.99 -5.73 -8.76
C ASP A 76 -6.50 -5.47 -7.35
N HIS A 77 -6.77 -4.19 -7.06
CA HIS A 77 -7.26 -3.72 -5.77
C HIS A 77 -8.79 -3.80 -5.65
N MET A 78 -9.48 -4.32 -6.68
CA MET A 78 -10.94 -4.37 -6.76
C MET A 78 -11.53 -5.71 -6.27
N THR A 79 -10.70 -6.71 -5.97
CA THR A 79 -11.16 -8.10 -5.77
C THR A 79 -11.34 -8.52 -4.31
N ASN A 80 -11.16 -7.61 -3.33
CA ASN A 80 -11.06 -7.96 -1.90
C ASN A 80 -9.98 -9.03 -1.59
N GLU A 81 -9.11 -9.37 -2.54
CA GLU A 81 -7.99 -10.28 -2.37
C GLU A 81 -6.69 -9.50 -2.09
N PRO A 82 -5.63 -10.15 -1.59
CA PRO A 82 -4.33 -9.50 -1.44
C PRO A 82 -3.75 -9.02 -2.77
N TYR A 83 -3.27 -7.79 -2.79
CA TYR A 83 -2.68 -7.16 -3.98
C TYR A 83 -1.46 -6.33 -3.64
N VAL A 84 -0.61 -6.08 -4.63
CA VAL A 84 0.58 -5.24 -4.51
C VAL A 84 0.23 -3.81 -4.87
N MET A 85 0.54 -2.89 -3.96
CA MET A 85 0.56 -1.46 -4.24
C MET A 85 1.99 -1.04 -4.58
N PHE A 86 2.12 -0.11 -5.52
CA PHE A 86 3.39 0.42 -6.04
C PHE A 86 4.32 -0.65 -6.63
N GLN A 87 3.74 -1.65 -7.31
CA GLN A 87 4.51 -2.69 -8.01
C GLN A 87 5.55 -2.07 -8.95
N ASP A 88 6.69 -2.76 -9.11
CA ASP A 88 7.85 -2.33 -9.90
C ASP A 88 8.58 -1.08 -9.36
N THR A 89 8.24 -0.62 -8.15
CA THR A 89 9.00 0.41 -7.43
C THR A 89 9.68 -0.18 -6.17
N PRO A 90 10.71 0.48 -5.63
CA PRO A 90 11.29 0.12 -4.33
C PRO A 90 10.30 0.22 -3.15
N PHE A 91 9.15 0.87 -3.36
CA PHE A 91 8.11 1.09 -2.37
C PHE A 91 6.98 0.05 -2.45
N ALA A 92 7.16 -1.03 -3.24
CA ALA A 92 6.15 -2.06 -3.34
C ALA A 92 5.87 -2.70 -1.98
N HIS A 93 4.59 -2.80 -1.63
CA HIS A 93 4.14 -3.43 -0.40
C HIS A 93 2.83 -4.17 -0.64
N LEU A 94 2.56 -5.18 0.19
CA LEU A 94 1.37 -5.99 0.09
C LEU A 94 0.23 -5.33 0.86
N MET A 95 -0.90 -5.16 0.17
CA MET A 95 -2.18 -4.76 0.73
C MET A 95 -3.00 -6.02 1.00
N MET A 96 -3.36 -6.25 2.27
CA MET A 96 -4.11 -7.42 2.70
C MET A 96 -5.46 -6.99 3.30
N PRO A 97 -6.57 -7.11 2.54
CA PRO A 97 -7.91 -6.86 3.07
C PRO A 97 -8.20 -7.72 4.30
N THR A 98 -8.87 -7.13 5.29
CA THR A 98 -9.23 -7.79 6.57
C THR A 98 -10.71 -8.10 6.71
N ALA A 99 -11.53 -7.50 5.85
CA ALA A 99 -12.95 -7.73 5.72
C ALA A 99 -13.37 -7.44 4.28
N ASN A 100 -14.49 -8.04 3.86
CA ASN A 100 -15.09 -7.68 2.59
C ASN A 100 -15.58 -6.23 2.66
N PHE A 101 -15.23 -5.45 1.65
CA PHE A 101 -15.66 -4.09 1.47
C PHE A 101 -16.30 -3.96 0.10
N ASP A 102 -17.39 -3.20 0.01
CA ASP A 102 -18.00 -2.85 -1.27
C ASP A 102 -17.03 -1.90 -1.97
N VAL A 103 -16.19 -2.44 -2.84
CA VAL A 103 -15.21 -1.63 -3.56
C VAL A 103 -15.97 -0.75 -4.54
N PRO A 104 -15.91 0.59 -4.41
CA PRO A 104 -16.68 1.47 -5.29
C PRO A 104 -16.30 1.23 -6.76
N GLY A 105 -17.26 0.72 -7.54
CA GLY A 105 -17.06 0.44 -8.97
C GLY A 105 -16.60 -0.99 -9.31
N SER A 106 -16.55 -1.93 -8.35
CA SER A 106 -16.46 -3.38 -8.62
C SER A 106 -17.77 -3.98 -9.13
#